data_AF-A0A7I0J5L0-F1
#
_entry.id   AF-A0A7I0J5L0-F1
#
_cell.length_a   1.000
_cell.length_b   1.000
_cell.length_c   1.000
_cell.angle_alpha   90.00
_cell.angle_beta   90.00
_cell.angle_gamma   90.00
#
_symmetry.space_group_name_H-M   'P 1'
#
loop_
_entity.id
_entity.type
_entity.pdbx_description
1 polymer ?
#
loop_
_entity_poly.entity_id
_entity_poly.type
_entity_poly.pdbx_seq_one_letter_code
_entity_poly.pdbx_strand_id
1 'polypeptide(L)'
;AFRGFGVPQATIMQETLYDELAGKLGIDRLDFRLKNCLRDGCETVTGQRLESGVGIGECLEQLQPHWARALAEAEVFNATHAASKRGVGVASCWYGCGNTSLPNPSTIKVGISQTGDV
;
A
#
# COMPACT_ATOMS: atom_id res chain seq x y z
N ALA A 1 -14.86 7.53 -14.61
CA ALA A 1 -13.77 7.03 -13.74
C ALA A 1 -14.30 6.80 -12.33
N PHE A 2 -13.74 5.85 -11.56
CA PHE A 2 -14.03 5.65 -10.14
C PHE A 2 -12.78 5.99 -9.30
N ARG A 3 -12.93 6.19 -7.99
CA ARG A 3 -11.83 6.46 -7.06
C ARG A 3 -10.69 5.45 -7.24
N GLY A 4 -9.49 5.94 -7.53
CA GLY A 4 -8.27 5.16 -7.78
C GLY A 4 -7.88 4.96 -9.24
N PHE A 5 -8.77 5.27 -10.20
CA PHE A 5 -8.44 5.37 -11.64
C PHE A 5 -7.59 4.21 -12.20
N GLY A 6 -8.05 2.96 -12.06
CA GLY A 6 -7.34 1.80 -12.61
C GLY A 6 -6.32 1.16 -11.66
N VAL A 7 -5.83 1.91 -10.66
CA VAL A 7 -4.87 1.38 -9.69
C VAL A 7 -5.45 0.22 -8.88
N PRO A 8 -6.68 0.28 -8.31
CA PRO A 8 -7.22 -0.86 -7.57
C PRO A 8 -7.29 -2.16 -8.38
N GLN A 9 -7.62 -2.07 -9.67
CA GLN A 9 -7.68 -3.22 -10.58
C GLN A 9 -6.28 -3.84 -10.79
N ALA A 10 -5.25 -3.01 -10.95
CA ALA A 10 -3.88 -3.50 -11.08
C ALA A 10 -3.33 -4.04 -9.76
N THR A 11 -3.54 -3.33 -8.65
CA THR A 11 -3.03 -3.69 -7.32
C THR A 11 -3.58 -5.02 -6.84
N ILE A 12 -4.88 -5.33 -7.03
CA ILE A 12 -5.41 -6.62 -6.58
C ILE A 12 -4.77 -7.81 -7.32
N MET A 13 -4.51 -7.67 -8.63
CA MET A 13 -3.83 -8.70 -9.41
C MET A 13 -2.37 -8.86 -8.96
N GLN A 14 -1.66 -7.75 -8.79
CA GLN A 14 -0.27 -7.73 -8.35
C GLN A 14 -0.09 -8.36 -6.96
N GLU A 15 -0.92 -7.96 -5.99
CA GLU A 15 -0.81 -8.44 -4.61
C GLU A 15 -1.19 -9.92 -4.47
N THR A 16 -2.12 -10.41 -5.29
CA THR A 16 -2.43 -11.85 -5.39
C THR A 16 -1.22 -12.62 -5.91
N LEU A 17 -0.58 -12.11 -6.97
CA LEU A 17 0.63 -12.73 -7.54
C LEU A 17 1.79 -12.74 -6.52
N TYR A 18 1.94 -11.69 -5.71
CA TYR A 18 2.97 -11.63 -4.68
C TYR A 18 2.79 -12.72 -3.63
N ASP A 19 1.56 -12.99 -3.19
CA ASP A 19 1.27 -14.09 -2.26
C ASP A 19 1.62 -15.46 -2.86
N GLU A 20 1.27 -15.70 -4.12
CA GLU A 20 1.63 -16.94 -4.82
C GLU A 20 3.14 -17.13 -4.97
N LEU A 21 3.86 -16.06 -5.32
CA LEU A 21 5.32 -16.09 -5.46
C LEU A 21 6.01 -16.31 -4.11
N ALA A 22 5.57 -15.63 -3.05
CA ALA A 22 6.07 -15.83 -1.70
C ALA A 22 5.90 -17.30 -1.26
N GLY A 23 4.72 -17.88 -1.49
CA GLY A 23 4.43 -19.28 -1.20
C GLY A 23 5.33 -20.25 -1.98
N LYS A 24 5.53 -20.03 -3.28
CA LYS A 24 6.43 -20.85 -4.12
C LYS A 24 7.91 -20.77 -3.69
N LEU A 25 8.32 -19.63 -3.12
CA LEU A 25 9.68 -19.42 -2.63
C LEU A 25 9.87 -19.85 -1.16
N GLY A 26 8.79 -20.20 -0.45
CA GLY A 26 8.85 -20.50 0.98
C GLY A 26 9.22 -19.28 1.85
N ILE A 27 8.89 -18.07 1.39
CA ILE A 27 9.14 -16.80 2.10
C ILE A 27 7.81 -16.32 2.70
N ASP A 28 7.84 -15.74 3.91
CA ASP A 28 6.66 -15.08 4.48
C ASP A 28 6.15 -13.95 3.56
N ARG A 29 4.83 -13.75 3.54
CA ARG A 29 4.17 -12.81 2.61
C ARG A 29 4.48 -11.35 2.92
N LEU A 30 4.64 -10.98 4.19
CA LEU A 30 5.06 -9.64 4.56
C LEU A 30 6.55 -9.44 4.27
N ASP A 31 7.38 -10.44 4.55
CA ASP A 31 8.82 -10.38 4.26
C ASP A 31 9.10 -10.28 2.75
N PHE A 32 8.32 -10.96 1.92
CA PHE A 32 8.40 -10.83 0.46
C PHE A 32 8.15 -9.38 0.03
N ARG A 33 7.16 -8.70 0.62
CA ARG A 33 6.86 -7.29 0.34
C ARG A 33 7.96 -6.38 0.85
N LEU A 34 8.45 -6.59 2.07
CA LEU A 34 9.56 -5.83 2.64
C LEU A 34 10.81 -5.89 1.76
N LYS A 35 11.14 -7.08 1.25
CA LYS A 35 12.29 -7.29 0.37
C LYS A 35 12.19 -6.59 -0.99
N ASN A 36 10.98 -6.40 -1.51
CA ASN A 36 10.75 -5.93 -2.88
C ASN A 36 10.11 -4.53 -2.98
N CYS A 37 9.71 -3.93 -1.86
CA CYS A 37 9.05 -2.62 -1.86
C CYS A 37 10.03 -1.48 -2.19
N LEU A 38 9.46 -0.38 -2.69
CA LEU A 38 10.23 0.81 -3.08
C LEU A 38 10.97 1.42 -1.88
N ARG A 39 12.10 2.05 -2.17
CA ARG A 39 12.94 2.80 -1.22
C ARG A 39 13.38 4.10 -1.88
N ASP A 40 13.89 5.03 -1.07
CA ASP A 40 14.59 6.19 -1.58
C ASP A 40 15.75 5.76 -2.49
N GLY A 41 15.88 6.45 -3.62
CA GLY A 41 16.81 6.13 -4.70
C GLY A 41 16.29 5.16 -5.76
N CYS A 42 15.19 4.45 -5.54
CA CYS A 42 14.60 3.56 -6.54
C CYS A 42 14.11 4.30 -7.79
N GLU A 43 14.14 3.64 -8.93
CA GLU A 43 13.52 4.10 -10.18
C GLU A 43 12.21 3.34 -10.41
N THR A 44 11.15 4.05 -10.78
CA THR A 44 9.88 3.43 -11.16
C THR A 44 9.97 2.81 -12.55
N VAL A 45 9.01 1.95 -12.90
CA VAL A 45 8.93 1.33 -14.24
C VAL A 45 8.78 2.34 -15.39
N THR A 46 8.46 3.61 -15.08
CA THR A 46 8.36 4.71 -16.05
C THR A 46 9.57 5.64 -16.04
N GLY A 47 10.66 5.28 -15.34
CA GLY A 47 11.90 6.05 -15.30
C GLY A 47 11.93 7.21 -14.29
N GLN A 48 10.94 7.33 -13.40
CA GLN A 48 10.98 8.34 -12.35
C GLN A 48 11.89 7.87 -11.22
N ARG A 49 12.94 8.65 -10.91
CA ARG A 49 13.74 8.41 -9.71
C ARG A 49 13.05 8.98 -8.48
N LEU A 50 12.85 8.14 -7.47
CA LEU A 50 12.27 8.50 -6.19
C LEU A 50 13.38 8.95 -5.25
N GLU A 51 13.75 10.24 -5.27
CA GLU A 51 14.92 10.71 -4.49
C GLU A 51 14.71 10.63 -2.98
N SER A 52 13.49 10.88 -2.50
CA SER A 52 13.14 10.87 -1.08
C SER A 52 11.64 10.67 -0.85
N GLY A 53 11.26 10.38 0.39
CA GLY A 53 9.88 10.36 0.85
C GLY A 53 9.14 9.04 0.58
N VAL A 54 9.87 7.96 0.30
CA VAL A 54 9.28 6.64 0.04
C VAL A 54 9.01 5.89 1.35
N GLY A 55 7.87 6.19 1.98
CA GLY A 55 7.54 5.66 3.32
C GLY A 55 6.92 4.24 3.37
N ILE A 56 6.85 3.51 2.26
CA ILE A 56 6.17 2.20 2.23
C ILE A 56 6.93 1.14 3.04
N GLY A 57 8.26 1.26 3.14
CA GLY A 57 9.10 0.36 3.92
C GLY A 57 8.79 0.41 5.39
N GLU A 58 8.85 1.61 5.95
CA GLU A 58 8.56 1.89 7.34
C GLU A 58 7.13 1.47 7.69
N CYS A 59 6.16 1.71 6.80
CA CYS A 59 4.79 1.23 6.98
C CYS A 59 4.72 -0.31 7.12
N LEU A 60 5.43 -1.05 6.26
CA LEU A 60 5.45 -2.51 6.29
C LEU A 60 6.22 -3.05 7.51
N GLU A 61 7.31 -2.39 7.92
CA GLU A 61 8.08 -2.75 9.11
C GLU A 61 7.22 -2.61 10.38
N GLN A 62 6.45 -1.53 10.50
CA GLN A 62 5.52 -1.33 11.61
C GLN A 62 4.40 -2.38 11.64
N LEU A 63 4.08 -3.04 10.53
CA LEU A 63 3.09 -4.12 10.50
C LEU A 63 3.60 -5.44 11.08
N GLN A 64 4.92 -5.68 11.14
CA GLN A 64 5.49 -6.96 11.56
C GLN A 64 4.94 -7.53 12.90
N PRO A 65 4.88 -6.77 14.01
CA PRO A 65 4.35 -7.31 15.27
C PRO A 65 2.85 -7.65 15.18
N HIS A 66 2.08 -6.86 14.41
CA HIS A 66 0.65 -7.09 14.23
C HIS A 66 0.37 -8.28 13.31
N TRP A 67 1.21 -8.46 12.28
CA TRP A 67 1.18 -9.58 11.36
C TRP A 67 1.44 -10.89 12.09
N ALA A 68 2.54 -10.98 12.84
CA ALA A 68 2.91 -12.16 13.61
C ALA A 68 1.82 -12.54 14.62
N ARG A 69 1.27 -11.57 15.34
CA ARG A 69 0.16 -11.77 16.28
C ARG A 69 -1.08 -12.34 15.56
N ALA A 70 -1.49 -11.72 14.46
CA ALA A 70 -2.69 -12.14 13.73
C ALA A 70 -2.55 -13.56 13.17
N LEU A 71 -1.36 -13.94 12.66
CA LEU A 71 -1.07 -15.29 12.19
C LEU A 71 -1.20 -16.32 13.33
N ALA A 72 -0.56 -16.07 14.47
CA ALA A 72 -0.61 -16.97 15.62
C ALA A 72 -2.06 -17.14 16.16
N GLU A 73 -2.81 -16.03 16.27
CA GLU A 73 -4.22 -16.07 16.68
C GLU A 73 -5.09 -16.87 15.68
N ALA A 74 -4.85 -16.70 14.38
CA ALA A 74 -5.56 -17.45 13.35
C ALA A 74 -5.22 -18.94 13.39
N GLU A 75 -3.95 -19.31 13.60
CA GLU A 75 -3.52 -20.69 13.74
C GLU A 75 -4.20 -21.39 14.92
N VAL A 76 -4.17 -20.78 16.11
CA VAL A 76 -4.83 -21.31 17.32
C VAL A 76 -6.34 -21.48 17.12
N PHE A 77 -6.99 -20.47 16.52
CA PHE A 77 -8.41 -20.55 16.21
C PHE A 77 -8.70 -21.69 15.24
N ASN A 78 -7.91 -21.80 14.16
CA ASN A 78 -8.09 -22.79 13.11
C ASN A 78 -7.81 -24.21 13.60
N ALA A 79 -6.94 -24.40 14.59
CA ALA A 79 -6.69 -25.71 15.21
C ALA A 79 -7.88 -26.22 16.04
N THR A 80 -8.68 -25.30 16.60
CA THR A 80 -9.76 -25.63 17.57
C THR A 80 -11.17 -25.53 16.98
N HIS A 81 -11.33 -24.94 15.80
CA HIS A 81 -12.64 -24.72 15.17
C HIS A 81 -12.72 -25.44 13.82
N ALA A 82 -13.59 -26.46 13.73
CA ALA A 82 -13.75 -27.25 12.50
C ALA A 82 -14.63 -26.56 11.45
N ALA A 83 -15.75 -25.96 11.86
CA ALA A 83 -16.76 -25.39 10.96
C ALA A 83 -16.49 -23.94 10.52
N SER A 84 -15.51 -23.27 11.12
CA SER A 84 -15.15 -21.88 10.80
C SER A 84 -13.64 -21.72 10.88
N LYS A 85 -13.08 -20.92 9.97
CA LYS A 85 -11.65 -20.61 9.89
C LYS A 85 -11.43 -19.10 9.80
N ARG A 86 -10.26 -18.66 10.23
CA ARG A 86 -9.76 -17.29 10.08
C ARG A 86 -8.65 -17.27 9.05
N GLY A 87 -8.71 -16.30 8.16
CA GLY A 87 -7.64 -15.94 7.22
C GLY A 87 -7.00 -14.62 7.63
N VAL A 88 -5.69 -14.51 7.40
CA VAL A 88 -4.95 -13.26 7.58
C VAL A 88 -4.37 -12.88 6.23
N GLY A 89 -4.57 -11.63 5.82
CA GLY A 89 -4.11 -11.09 4.54
C GLY A 89 -3.34 -9.80 4.75
N VAL A 90 -2.40 -9.53 3.86
CA VAL A 90 -1.65 -8.27 3.80
C VAL A 90 -1.65 -7.80 2.36
N ALA A 91 -1.81 -6.49 2.17
CA ALA A 91 -1.69 -5.86 0.87
C ALA A 91 -0.96 -4.53 0.99
N SER A 92 -0.25 -4.13 -0.07
CA SER A 92 0.47 -2.87 -0.14
C SER A 92 0.21 -2.15 -1.47
N CYS A 93 0.35 -0.83 -1.52
CA CYS A 93 0.31 -0.09 -2.78
C CYS A 93 1.16 1.17 -2.71
N TRP A 94 1.80 1.51 -3.82
CA TRP A 94 2.31 2.84 -4.10
C TRP A 94 1.38 3.52 -5.10
N TYR A 95 0.96 4.75 -4.82
CA TYR A 95 -0.01 5.49 -5.63
C TYR A 95 0.60 6.81 -6.08
N GLY A 96 0.83 6.96 -7.38
CA GLY A 96 1.24 8.23 -7.98
C GLY A 96 0.08 9.23 -7.97
N CYS A 97 0.27 10.37 -7.31
CA CYS A 97 -0.74 11.43 -7.22
C CYS A 97 -0.52 12.50 -8.29
N GLY A 98 -1.51 12.68 -9.17
CA GLY A 98 -1.55 13.78 -10.13
C GLY A 98 -2.39 13.45 -11.35
N ASN A 99 -2.69 14.45 -12.18
CA ASN A 99 -3.30 14.19 -13.48
C ASN A 99 -2.24 13.67 -14.46
N THR A 100 -2.56 12.58 -15.16
CA THR A 100 -1.70 12.03 -16.19
C THR A 100 -1.49 13.06 -17.31
N SER A 101 -0.25 13.48 -17.52
CA SER A 101 0.18 14.39 -18.59
C SER A 101 -0.44 15.78 -18.57
N LEU A 102 -1.09 16.20 -17.48
CA LEU A 102 -1.73 17.51 -17.36
C LEU A 102 -1.29 18.22 -16.08
N PRO A 103 -1.10 19.55 -16.11
CA PRO A 103 -0.91 20.33 -14.89
C PRO A 103 -2.12 20.20 -13.94
N ASN A 104 -1.87 20.37 -12.64
CA ASN A 104 -2.92 20.42 -11.61
C ASN A 104 -3.07 21.87 -11.09
N PRO A 105 -3.56 22.84 -11.90
CA PRO A 105 -3.71 24.20 -11.43
C PRO A 105 -4.85 24.27 -10.39
N SER A 106 -4.64 25.09 -9.37
CA SER A 106 -5.68 25.47 -8.42
C SER A 106 -5.72 27.00 -8.30
N THR A 107 -6.92 27.56 -8.12
CA THR A 107 -7.13 29.00 -7.94
C THR A 107 -7.87 29.22 -6.63
N ILE A 108 -7.30 30.03 -5.74
CA ILE A 108 -7.96 30.51 -4.53
C ILE A 108 -8.28 31.99 -4.72
N LYS A 109 -9.49 32.40 -4.35
CA LYS A 109 -9.89 33.81 -4.27
C LYS A 109 -10.37 34.07 -2.85
N VAL A 110 -9.84 35.11 -2.22
CA VAL A 110 -10.18 35.53 -0.86
C VAL A 110 -10.55 37.01 -0.92
N GLY A 111 -11.68 37.37 -0.31
CA GLY A 111 -12.09 38.76 -0.11
C GLY A 111 -11.89 39.14 1.35
N ILE A 112 -11.68 40.42 1.63
CA ILE A 112 -11.71 40.96 3.00
C ILE A 112 -12.64 42.16 2.99
N SER A 113 -13.61 42.18 3.89
CA SER A 113 -14.54 43.29 4.06
C SER A 113 -13.84 44.51 4.68
N GLN A 114 -14.48 45.67 4.64
CA GLN A 114 -13.96 46.88 5.32
C GLN A 114 -13.90 46.72 6.84
N THR A 115 -14.67 45.78 7.41
CA THR A 115 -14.67 45.44 8.84
C THR A 115 -13.65 44.35 9.20
N GLY A 116 -12.93 43.81 8.21
CA GLY A 116 -11.88 42.81 8.43
C GLY A 116 -12.35 41.35 8.38
N ASP A 117 -13.59 41.10 7.95
CA ASP A 117 -14.13 39.75 7.78
C ASP A 117 -13.64 39.13 6.47
N VAL A 118 -13.30 37.84 6.48
CA VAL A 118 -12.83 37.06 5.33
C VAL A 118 -13.98 36.23 4.73
#